data_AF-A0A0R2W6I4-F1
#
_entry.id   AF-A0A0R2W6I4-F1
#
_cell.length_a   1.000
_cell.length_b   1.000
_cell.length_c   1.000
_cell.angle_alpha   90.00
_cell.angle_beta   90.00
_cell.angle_gamma   90.00
#
_symmetry.space_group_name_H-M   'P 1'
#
loop_
_entity.id
_entity.type
_entity.pdbx_description
1 polymer ?
#
loop_
_entity_poly.entity_id
_entity_poly.type
_entity_poly.pdbx_seq_one_letter_code
_entity_poly.pdbx_strand_id
1 'polypeptide(L)'
;MKHSLSSFVLAILLAFGSQSPATAGELFFGKDNEWVVFQGPILSEEVDGILSQLEDKKPKLILLNSIGGNVSGAVRFARYVRENQMNTWIAKNQTCASACALVFLAGIQRFSEGRLVVHQYLPPAEQANEKISRDKAWISIQRMIGETITLLNSFGTPRFVFERIFSSPNLYEFTEAEMAELTTVTSLDEM
;
A
#
# COMPACT_ATOMS: atom_id res chain seq x y z
N MET A 1 -53.90 46.80 -6.43
CA MET A 1 -53.29 47.00 -7.76
C MET A 1 -51.80 46.68 -7.63
N LYS A 2 -51.27 45.74 -8.44
CA LYS A 2 -49.84 45.37 -8.63
C LYS A 2 -49.23 44.51 -7.50
N HIS A 3 -49.27 43.18 -7.57
CA HIS A 3 -48.45 42.21 -8.34
C HIS A 3 -47.07 41.91 -7.75
N SER A 4 -46.89 40.62 -7.40
CA SER A 4 -45.67 39.79 -7.54
C SER A 4 -44.51 40.13 -6.56
N LEU A 5 -43.72 39.21 -6.01
CA LEU A 5 -43.22 37.93 -6.49
C LEU A 5 -43.17 36.89 -5.36
N SER A 6 -43.46 35.65 -5.73
CA SER A 6 -43.05 34.42 -5.05
C SER A 6 -41.52 34.33 -5.02
N SER A 7 -40.94 34.14 -3.84
CA SER A 7 -39.56 33.66 -3.69
C SER A 7 -39.59 32.32 -2.98
N PHE A 8 -39.68 31.25 -3.78
CA PHE A 8 -39.30 29.90 -3.36
C PHE A 8 -37.79 29.90 -3.09
N VAL A 9 -37.40 29.92 -1.82
CA VAL A 9 -36.01 29.65 -1.43
C VAL A 9 -35.80 28.14 -1.54
N LEU A 10 -35.28 27.70 -2.67
CA LEU A 10 -34.80 26.33 -2.85
C LEU A 10 -33.51 26.20 -2.03
N ALA A 11 -33.62 25.65 -0.83
CA ALA A 11 -32.45 25.29 -0.03
C ALA A 11 -31.70 24.15 -0.75
N ILE A 12 -30.66 24.51 -1.50
CA ILE A 12 -29.69 23.54 -2.00
C ILE A 12 -28.92 23.06 -0.78
N LEU A 13 -29.33 21.93 -0.22
CA LEU A 13 -28.51 21.11 0.66
C LEU A 13 -27.31 20.67 -0.16
N LEU A 14 -26.20 21.41 -0.05
CA LEU A 14 -24.88 20.90 -0.39
C LEU A 14 -24.66 19.68 0.50
N ALA A 15 -24.89 18.50 -0.05
CA ALA A 15 -24.34 17.28 0.48
C ALA A 15 -22.83 17.45 0.42
N PHE A 16 -22.23 17.98 1.48
CA PHE A 16 -20.84 17.72 1.79
C PHE A 16 -20.76 16.20 1.89
N GLY A 17 -20.28 15.57 0.82
CA GLY A 17 -19.87 14.17 0.87
C GLY A 17 -18.89 14.09 2.03
N SER A 18 -19.33 13.48 3.13
CA SER A 18 -18.45 13.10 4.21
C SER A 18 -17.37 12.26 3.56
N GLN A 19 -16.13 12.75 3.53
CA GLN A 19 -14.99 11.88 3.32
C GLN A 19 -15.03 10.92 4.50
N SER A 20 -15.58 9.73 4.28
CA SER A 20 -15.48 8.67 5.26
C SER A 20 -14.00 8.53 5.58
N PRO A 21 -13.60 8.47 6.87
CA PRO A 21 -12.24 8.10 7.19
C PRO A 21 -11.95 6.81 6.44
N ALA A 22 -10.80 6.76 5.75
CA ALA A 22 -10.40 5.54 5.05
C ALA A 22 -10.47 4.41 6.06
N THR A 23 -11.34 3.42 5.81
CA THR A 23 -11.48 2.27 6.70
C THR A 23 -10.15 1.54 6.73
N ALA A 24 -9.83 0.94 7.88
CA ALA A 24 -8.73 0.04 8.10
C ALA A 24 -8.46 -0.91 6.92
N GLY A 25 -7.21 -1.33 6.76
CA GLY A 25 -6.90 -2.46 5.90
C GLY A 25 -7.48 -3.75 6.46
N GLU A 26 -8.21 -4.52 5.64
CA GLU A 26 -8.91 -5.74 6.04
C GLU A 26 -8.33 -6.98 5.35
N LEU A 27 -8.48 -8.14 6.00
CA LEU A 27 -8.11 -9.45 5.47
C LEU A 27 -9.36 -10.28 5.17
N PHE A 28 -9.42 -10.80 3.94
CA PHE A 28 -10.48 -11.72 3.52
C PHE A 28 -9.86 -13.07 3.17
N PHE A 29 -10.06 -14.05 4.03
CA PHE A 29 -9.49 -15.38 3.87
C PHE A 29 -10.31 -16.24 2.90
N GLY A 30 -9.61 -17.01 2.09
CA GLY A 30 -10.20 -18.12 1.34
C GLY A 30 -10.80 -19.17 2.29
N LYS A 31 -11.69 -20.02 1.77
CA LYS A 31 -12.44 -21.00 2.56
C LYS A 31 -11.55 -21.98 3.36
N ASP A 32 -10.38 -22.28 2.85
CA ASP A 32 -9.35 -23.16 3.41
C ASP A 32 -8.21 -22.40 4.11
N ASN A 33 -8.23 -21.06 4.09
CA ASN A 33 -7.15 -20.18 4.51
C ASN A 33 -5.84 -20.32 3.72
N GLU A 34 -5.81 -21.01 2.58
CA GLU A 34 -4.59 -21.14 1.77
C GLU A 34 -4.17 -19.80 1.15
N TRP A 35 -5.14 -18.93 0.91
CA TRP A 35 -4.92 -17.57 0.43
C TRP A 35 -5.72 -16.54 1.21
N VAL A 36 -5.26 -15.29 1.16
CA VAL A 36 -5.92 -14.14 1.78
C VAL A 36 -5.85 -12.93 0.85
N VAL A 37 -6.89 -12.11 0.84
CA VAL A 37 -6.86 -10.78 0.22
C VAL A 37 -6.61 -9.74 1.30
N PHE A 38 -5.61 -8.90 1.11
CA PHE A 38 -5.46 -7.65 1.84
C PHE A 38 -6.02 -6.50 1.03
N GLN A 39 -7.01 -5.81 1.59
CA GLN A 39 -7.69 -4.69 0.94
C GLN A 39 -7.78 -3.47 1.85
N GLY A 40 -7.36 -2.31 1.34
CA GLY A 40 -7.41 -1.03 2.07
C GLY A 40 -6.04 -0.44 2.42
N PRO A 41 -6.00 0.65 3.19
CA PRO A 41 -4.76 1.31 3.59
C PRO A 41 -3.98 0.49 4.63
N ILE A 42 -2.67 0.69 4.70
CA ILE A 42 -1.81 0.14 5.76
C ILE A 42 -1.68 1.19 6.87
N LEU A 43 -2.39 0.99 7.98
CA LEU A 43 -2.32 1.87 9.15
C LEU A 43 -1.39 1.27 10.23
N SER A 44 -0.59 2.11 10.89
CA SER A 44 0.48 1.63 11.78
C SER A 44 -0.07 0.89 13.01
N GLU A 45 -1.19 1.37 13.52
CA GLU A 45 -1.90 0.92 14.71
C GLU A 45 -2.65 -0.40 14.49
N GLU A 46 -2.95 -0.74 13.24
CA GLU A 46 -3.73 -1.93 12.86
C GLU A 46 -2.85 -3.08 12.36
N VAL A 47 -1.59 -2.80 12.01
CA VAL A 47 -0.66 -3.83 11.52
C VAL A 47 -0.54 -5.00 12.49
N ASP A 48 -0.56 -4.76 13.81
CA ASP A 48 -0.49 -5.84 14.80
C ASP A 48 -1.68 -6.81 14.69
N GLY A 49 -2.89 -6.27 14.45
CA GLY A 49 -4.10 -7.06 14.26
C GLY A 49 -4.09 -7.83 12.94
N ILE A 50 -3.55 -7.22 11.87
CA ILE A 50 -3.35 -7.89 10.57
C ILE A 50 -2.38 -9.07 10.75
N LEU A 51 -1.21 -8.83 11.35
CA LEU A 51 -0.18 -9.86 11.54
C LEU A 51 -0.67 -10.99 12.44
N SER A 52 -1.44 -10.69 13.49
CA SER A 52 -2.02 -11.71 14.36
C SER A 52 -2.99 -12.63 13.61
N GLN A 53 -3.78 -12.09 12.68
CA GLN A 53 -4.70 -12.90 11.87
C GLN A 53 -3.96 -13.77 10.85
N LEU A 54 -2.90 -13.24 10.24
CA LEU A 54 -2.03 -14.02 9.36
C LEU A 54 -1.34 -15.16 10.13
N GLU A 55 -0.92 -14.92 11.37
CA GLU A 55 -0.31 -15.95 12.21
C GLU A 55 -1.29 -17.04 12.63
N ASP A 56 -2.56 -16.69 12.88
CA ASP A 56 -3.60 -17.68 13.19
C ASP A 56 -3.94 -18.57 11.98
N LYS A 57 -4.05 -17.98 10.79
CA LYS A 57 -4.54 -18.66 9.58
C LYS A 57 -3.46 -19.22 8.67
N LYS A 58 -2.25 -18.68 8.73
CA LYS A 58 -1.04 -19.10 7.98
C LYS A 58 -1.24 -19.29 6.47
N PRO A 59 -1.85 -18.32 5.75
CA PRO A 59 -2.00 -18.41 4.30
C PRO A 59 -0.64 -18.48 3.60
N LYS A 60 -0.60 -19.17 2.47
CA LYS A 60 0.57 -19.26 1.60
C LYS A 60 0.60 -18.16 0.56
N LEU A 61 -0.56 -17.65 0.15
CA LEU A 61 -0.69 -16.60 -0.85
C LEU A 61 -1.41 -15.38 -0.28
N ILE A 62 -0.88 -14.19 -0.55
CA ILE A 62 -1.55 -12.92 -0.28
C ILE A 62 -1.81 -12.13 -1.56
N LEU A 63 -3.07 -11.78 -1.78
CA LEU A 63 -3.52 -10.90 -2.84
C LEU A 63 -3.53 -9.46 -2.31
N LEU A 64 -2.95 -8.54 -3.06
CA LEU A 64 -2.73 -7.16 -2.62
C LEU A 64 -3.58 -6.17 -3.43
N ASN A 65 -4.48 -5.49 -2.73
CA ASN A 65 -5.24 -4.35 -3.25
C ASN A 65 -5.21 -3.18 -2.26
N SER A 66 -4.18 -2.35 -2.36
CA SER A 66 -3.94 -1.31 -1.37
C SER A 66 -3.35 -0.06 -2.01
N ILE A 67 -3.84 1.09 -1.56
CA ILE A 67 -3.27 2.39 -1.91
C ILE A 67 -1.96 2.69 -1.16
N GLY A 68 -1.51 1.77 -0.29
CA GLY A 68 -0.37 1.95 0.59
C GLY A 68 -0.78 2.53 1.94
N GLY A 69 0.08 3.35 2.53
CA GLY A 69 -0.14 3.91 3.86
C GLY A 69 1.16 4.12 4.62
N ASN A 70 1.16 3.79 5.90
CA ASN A 70 2.31 3.97 6.78
C ASN A 70 3.48 3.06 6.38
N VAL A 71 4.63 3.67 6.09
CA VAL A 71 5.85 2.95 5.67
C VAL A 71 6.37 2.00 6.75
N SER A 72 6.34 2.42 8.03
CA SER A 72 6.79 1.55 9.14
C SER A 72 5.88 0.32 9.28
N GLY A 73 4.56 0.51 9.20
CA GLY A 73 3.58 -0.58 9.15
C GLY A 73 3.83 -1.52 7.98
N ALA A 74 4.06 -0.98 6.78
CA ALA A 74 4.35 -1.77 5.60
C ALA A 74 5.68 -2.53 5.67
N VAL A 75 6.73 -1.95 6.28
CA VAL A 75 8.00 -2.63 6.53
C VAL A 75 7.79 -3.85 7.43
N ARG A 76 7.02 -3.70 8.50
CA ARG A 76 6.69 -4.81 9.42
C ARG A 76 5.87 -5.89 8.71
N PHE A 77 4.89 -5.49 7.90
CA PHE A 77 4.08 -6.40 7.12
C PHE A 77 4.92 -7.17 6.07
N ALA A 78 5.76 -6.45 5.32
CA ALA A 78 6.67 -7.04 4.35
C ALA A 78 7.66 -8.03 5.00
N ARG A 79 8.20 -7.73 6.19
CA ARG A 79 9.03 -8.70 6.93
C ARG A 79 8.26 -9.96 7.26
N TYR A 80 7.04 -9.84 7.77
CA TYR A 80 6.21 -11.00 8.07
C TYR A 80 5.96 -11.89 6.84
N VAL A 81 5.58 -11.28 5.70
CA VAL A 81 5.36 -11.99 4.42
C VAL A 81 6.62 -12.76 4.00
N ARG A 82 7.80 -12.12 4.07
CA ARG A 82 9.07 -12.76 3.72
C ARG A 82 9.45 -13.88 4.69
N GLU A 83 9.36 -13.64 5.98
CA GLU A 83 9.75 -14.60 7.04
C GLU A 83 8.87 -15.86 7.02
N ASN A 84 7.60 -15.71 6.68
CA ASN A 84 6.64 -16.82 6.55
C ASN A 84 6.60 -17.43 5.14
N GLN A 85 7.53 -17.04 4.26
CA GLN A 85 7.67 -17.57 2.91
C GLN A 85 6.38 -17.48 2.08
N MET A 86 5.63 -16.39 2.25
CA MET A 86 4.39 -16.18 1.52
C MET A 86 4.65 -15.74 0.08
N ASN A 87 3.73 -16.09 -0.80
CA ASN A 87 3.65 -15.66 -2.19
C ASN A 87 2.77 -14.40 -2.28
N THR A 88 3.10 -13.50 -3.21
CA THR A 88 2.36 -12.24 -3.39
C THR A 88 1.78 -12.13 -4.80
N TRP A 89 0.52 -11.68 -4.88
CA TRP A 89 -0.16 -11.50 -6.14
C TRP A 89 -0.90 -10.16 -6.21
N ILE A 90 -0.78 -9.46 -7.33
CA ILE A 90 -1.65 -8.34 -7.68
C ILE A 90 -2.56 -8.80 -8.81
N ALA A 91 -3.82 -9.11 -8.49
CA ALA A 91 -4.79 -9.58 -9.47
C ALA A 91 -5.14 -8.50 -10.51
N LYS A 92 -5.69 -8.93 -11.64
CA LYS A 92 -6.16 -8.05 -12.70
C LYS A 92 -7.11 -6.98 -12.14
N ASN A 93 -6.95 -5.74 -12.60
CA ASN A 93 -7.67 -4.55 -12.15
C ASN A 93 -7.45 -4.15 -10.68
N GLN A 94 -6.58 -4.83 -9.93
CA GLN A 94 -6.17 -4.42 -8.59
C GLN A 94 -4.93 -3.53 -8.66
N THR A 95 -4.63 -2.85 -7.55
CA THR A 95 -3.48 -1.96 -7.48
C THR A 95 -2.80 -2.10 -6.13
N CYS A 96 -1.48 -2.20 -6.16
CA CYS A 96 -0.63 -2.13 -4.98
C CYS A 96 0.25 -0.88 -5.13
N ALA A 97 -0.12 0.18 -4.41
CA ALA A 97 0.52 1.48 -4.53
C ALA A 97 1.33 1.86 -3.29
N SER A 98 2.32 2.74 -3.48
CA SER A 98 3.10 3.34 -2.40
C SER A 98 3.70 2.28 -1.46
N ALA A 99 3.43 2.37 -0.17
CA ALA A 99 3.94 1.43 0.83
C ALA A 99 3.52 -0.04 0.60
N CYS A 100 2.41 -0.31 -0.10
CA CYS A 100 2.03 -1.68 -0.47
C CYS A 100 3.11 -2.36 -1.31
N ALA A 101 3.83 -1.62 -2.14
CA ALA A 101 4.87 -2.18 -3.00
C ALA A 101 5.95 -2.93 -2.20
N LEU A 102 6.22 -2.50 -0.96
CA LEU A 102 7.14 -3.21 -0.06
C LEU A 102 6.64 -4.61 0.29
N VAL A 103 5.33 -4.76 0.49
CA VAL A 103 4.68 -6.04 0.80
C VAL A 103 4.70 -6.95 -0.44
N PHE A 104 4.40 -6.41 -1.62
CA PHE A 104 4.49 -7.16 -2.88
C PHE A 104 5.91 -7.71 -3.11
N LEU A 105 6.93 -6.86 -2.96
CA LEU A 105 8.33 -7.24 -3.19
C LEU A 105 8.85 -8.26 -2.18
N ALA A 106 8.18 -8.42 -1.03
CA ALA A 106 8.52 -9.39 0.00
C ALA A 106 8.17 -10.84 -0.36
N GLY A 107 7.29 -11.07 -1.34
CA GLY A 107 6.91 -12.44 -1.74
C GLY A 107 8.10 -13.29 -2.19
N ILE A 108 8.07 -14.59 -1.91
CA ILE A 108 9.05 -15.56 -2.42
C ILE A 108 8.83 -15.79 -3.90
N GLN A 109 7.60 -16.11 -4.28
CA GLN A 109 7.12 -15.95 -5.64
C GLN A 109 6.20 -14.73 -5.72
N ARG A 110 6.30 -14.02 -6.84
CA ARG A 110 5.58 -12.77 -7.09
C ARG A 110 4.94 -12.86 -8.45
N PHE A 111 3.63 -12.63 -8.52
CA PHE A 111 2.88 -12.57 -9.78
C PHE A 111 2.06 -11.28 -9.84
N SER A 112 1.87 -10.72 -11.03
CA SER A 112 1.05 -9.52 -11.19
C SER A 112 0.38 -9.47 -12.56
N GLU A 113 -0.93 -9.28 -12.53
CA GLU A 113 -1.75 -8.86 -13.67
C GLU A 113 -2.34 -7.46 -13.46
N GLY A 114 -2.18 -6.92 -12.25
CA GLY A 114 -2.57 -5.57 -11.89
C GLY A 114 -1.40 -4.61 -11.89
N ARG A 115 -1.58 -3.49 -11.18
CA ARG A 115 -0.65 -2.35 -11.20
C ARG A 115 0.18 -2.28 -9.94
N LEU A 116 1.49 -2.13 -10.11
CA LEU A 116 2.42 -1.74 -9.05
C LEU A 116 2.79 -0.27 -9.24
N VAL A 117 2.58 0.54 -8.21
CA VAL A 117 2.78 1.99 -8.27
C VAL A 117 3.64 2.45 -7.09
N VAL A 118 4.61 3.34 -7.32
CA VAL A 118 5.45 3.92 -6.27
C VAL A 118 5.54 5.43 -6.40
N HIS A 119 5.93 6.08 -5.32
CA HIS A 119 6.32 7.49 -5.29
C HIS A 119 7.27 7.70 -4.10
N GLN A 120 7.93 8.86 -4.04
CA GLN A 120 8.79 9.26 -2.94
C GLN A 120 8.01 9.35 -1.64
N TYR A 121 8.62 8.88 -0.55
CA TYR A 121 8.01 8.95 0.76
C TYR A 121 7.71 10.38 1.17
N LEU A 122 6.47 10.57 1.62
CA LEU A 122 6.02 11.78 2.28
C LEU A 122 5.82 11.46 3.76
N PRO A 123 5.94 12.47 4.66
CA PRO A 123 5.47 12.32 6.02
C PRO A 123 4.01 11.84 6.04
N PRO A 124 3.61 11.05 7.06
CA PRO A 124 2.21 10.67 7.25
C PRO A 124 1.29 11.90 7.24
N ALA A 125 0.07 11.76 6.71
CA ALA A 125 -0.86 12.87 6.55
C ALA A 125 -1.19 13.56 7.89
N GLU A 126 -1.21 12.78 8.98
CA GLU A 126 -1.43 13.27 10.35
C GLU A 126 -0.35 14.26 10.78
N GLN A 127 0.87 14.10 10.24
CA GLN A 127 2.03 14.95 10.51
C GLN A 127 2.18 16.11 9.52
N ALA A 128 1.30 16.24 8.53
CA ALA A 128 1.44 17.24 7.47
C ALA A 128 1.51 18.69 8.01
N ASN A 129 0.93 18.95 9.17
CA ASN A 129 0.91 20.26 9.83
C ASN A 129 1.72 20.31 11.14
N GLU A 130 2.42 19.24 11.49
CA GLU A 130 3.24 19.21 12.70
C GLU A 130 4.49 20.07 12.57
N LYS A 131 4.79 20.86 13.61
CA LYS A 131 6.02 21.62 13.70
C LYS A 131 7.14 20.73 14.25
N ILE A 132 7.93 20.17 13.35
CA ILE A 132 9.14 19.41 13.65
C ILE A 132 10.39 20.26 13.36
N SER A 133 11.46 20.09 14.13
CA SER A 133 12.73 20.75 13.80
C SER A 133 13.27 20.20 12.47
N ARG A 134 13.94 21.07 11.68
CA ARG A 134 14.49 20.68 10.37
C ARG A 134 15.42 19.47 10.49
N ASP A 135 16.31 19.47 11.47
CA ASP A 135 17.27 18.39 11.69
C ASP A 135 16.56 17.07 11.99
N LYS A 136 15.51 17.10 12.83
CA LYS A 136 14.74 15.89 13.17
C LYS A 136 13.98 15.37 11.95
N ALA A 137 13.41 16.24 11.12
CA ALA A 137 12.77 15.82 9.86
C ALA A 137 13.78 15.17 8.89
N TRP A 138 14.94 15.79 8.70
CA TRP A 138 15.99 15.29 7.80
C TRP A 138 16.56 13.95 8.26
N ILE A 139 16.81 13.80 9.56
CA ILE A 139 17.28 12.53 10.14
C ILE A 139 16.20 11.45 10.00
N SER A 140 14.93 11.79 10.23
CA SER A 140 13.82 10.83 10.14
C SER A 140 13.66 10.25 8.73
N ILE A 141 13.70 11.10 7.70
CA ILE A 141 13.57 10.62 6.31
C ILE A 141 14.78 9.79 5.88
N GLN A 142 16.01 10.17 6.27
CA GLN A 142 17.20 9.38 5.98
C GLN A 142 17.16 8.01 6.64
N ARG A 143 16.69 7.94 7.89
CA ARG A 143 16.50 6.67 8.59
C ARG A 143 15.47 5.80 7.87
N MET A 144 14.32 6.36 7.48
CA MET A 144 13.28 5.63 6.75
C MET A 144 13.78 5.10 5.40
N ILE A 145 14.52 5.92 4.65
CA ILE A 145 15.17 5.51 3.40
C ILE A 145 16.13 4.34 3.67
N GLY A 146 16.99 4.44 4.69
CA GLY A 146 17.94 3.37 5.05
C GLY A 146 17.25 2.07 5.48
N GLU A 147 16.18 2.15 6.26
CA GLU A 147 15.35 1.01 6.66
C GLU A 147 14.71 0.33 5.45
N THR A 148 14.11 1.10 4.53
CA THR A 148 13.55 0.58 3.27
C THR A 148 14.63 -0.06 2.41
N ILE A 149 15.79 0.57 2.24
CA ILE A 149 16.90 0.02 1.43
C ILE A 149 17.34 -1.33 2.00
N THR A 150 17.51 -1.41 3.32
CA THR A 150 17.91 -2.65 4.01
C THR A 150 16.89 -3.76 3.77
N LEU A 151 15.60 -3.43 3.86
CA LEU A 151 14.51 -4.37 3.59
C LEU A 151 14.52 -4.86 2.13
N LEU A 152 14.56 -3.94 1.17
CA LEU A 152 14.53 -4.31 -0.25
C LEU A 152 15.77 -5.11 -0.67
N ASN A 153 16.93 -4.82 -0.07
CA ASN A 153 18.14 -5.62 -0.25
C ASN A 153 17.97 -7.04 0.29
N SER A 154 17.33 -7.24 1.45
CA SER A 154 17.11 -8.60 1.99
C SER A 154 16.16 -9.43 1.13
N PHE A 155 15.36 -8.78 0.29
CA PHE A 155 14.48 -9.45 -0.69
C PHE A 155 15.17 -9.77 -2.02
N GLY A 156 16.39 -9.27 -2.26
CA GLY A 156 17.05 -9.35 -3.56
C GLY A 156 16.40 -8.45 -4.62
N THR A 157 15.81 -7.33 -4.21
CA THR A 157 15.09 -6.42 -5.11
C THR A 157 16.05 -5.81 -6.14
N PRO A 158 15.68 -5.75 -7.44
CA PRO A 158 16.49 -5.10 -8.47
C PRO A 158 16.75 -3.61 -8.18
N ARG A 159 17.94 -3.12 -8.53
CA ARG A 159 18.40 -1.76 -8.20
C ARG A 159 17.52 -0.64 -8.79
N PHE A 160 16.95 -0.85 -9.98
CA PHE A 160 16.11 0.16 -10.62
C PHE A 160 14.85 0.49 -9.78
N VAL A 161 14.35 -0.46 -8.97
CA VAL A 161 13.18 -0.24 -8.10
C VAL A 161 13.46 0.86 -7.07
N PHE A 162 14.68 0.90 -6.55
CA PHE A 162 15.11 1.93 -5.60
C PHE A 162 15.06 3.31 -6.27
N GLU A 163 15.52 3.40 -7.51
CA GLU A 163 15.46 4.65 -8.29
C GLU A 163 14.01 5.11 -8.49
N ARG A 164 13.09 4.17 -8.80
CA ARG A 164 11.66 4.48 -8.95
C ARG A 164 11.02 4.94 -7.65
N ILE A 165 11.33 4.29 -6.52
CA ILE A 165 10.80 4.69 -5.20
C ILE A 165 11.35 6.06 -4.78
N PHE A 166 12.66 6.26 -4.90
CA PHE A 166 13.33 7.42 -4.29
C PHE A 166 13.48 8.63 -5.20
N SER A 167 13.09 8.55 -6.49
CA SER A 167 13.21 9.66 -7.45
C SER A 167 11.90 10.08 -8.11
N SER A 168 10.77 9.45 -7.75
CA SER A 168 9.46 9.76 -8.33
C SER A 168 8.62 10.63 -7.39
N PRO A 169 8.60 11.96 -7.52
CA PRO A 169 7.80 12.83 -6.64
C PRO A 169 6.29 12.65 -6.84
N ASN A 170 5.88 12.17 -8.02
CA ASN A 170 4.52 11.80 -8.36
C ASN A 170 4.39 10.27 -8.48
N LEU A 171 3.17 9.78 -8.68
CA LEU A 171 2.92 8.37 -8.95
C LEU A 171 3.70 7.90 -10.18
N TYR A 172 4.49 6.85 -9.99
CA TYR A 172 5.17 6.11 -11.03
C TYR A 172 4.62 4.69 -11.06
N GLU A 173 3.93 4.34 -12.14
CA GLU A 173 3.50 2.98 -12.42
C GLU A 173 4.62 2.24 -13.14
N PHE A 174 4.97 1.05 -12.65
CA PHE A 174 5.98 0.22 -13.30
C PHE A 174 5.50 -0.23 -14.68
N THR A 175 6.38 -0.17 -15.66
CA THR A 175 6.09 -0.63 -17.03
C THR A 175 5.97 -2.15 -17.10
N GLU A 176 5.37 -2.69 -18.17
CA GLU A 176 5.30 -4.14 -18.39
C GLU A 176 6.68 -4.82 -18.38
N ALA A 177 7.69 -4.17 -18.96
CA ALA A 177 9.07 -4.67 -18.97
C ALA A 177 9.67 -4.71 -17.57
N GLU A 178 9.46 -3.65 -16.77
CA GLU A 178 9.91 -3.62 -15.38
C GLU A 178 9.16 -4.66 -14.53
N MET A 179 7.86 -4.83 -14.75
CA MET A 179 7.07 -5.86 -14.07
C MET A 179 7.54 -7.27 -14.41
N ALA A 180 7.98 -7.53 -15.65
CA ALA A 180 8.57 -8.81 -16.03
C ALA A 180 9.88 -9.12 -15.26
N GLU A 181 10.62 -8.11 -14.82
CA GLU A 181 11.80 -8.29 -13.94
C GLU A 181 11.42 -8.48 -12.45
N LEU A 182 10.24 -8.02 -12.04
CA LEU A 182 9.78 -8.08 -10.65
C LEU A 182 8.95 -9.32 -10.35
N THR A 183 8.17 -9.78 -11.32
CA THR A 183 7.44 -11.03 -11.26
C THR A 183 8.40 -12.21 -11.43
N THR A 184 8.20 -13.29 -10.66
CA THR A 184 9.09 -14.46 -10.64
C THR A 184 8.46 -15.70 -11.26
N VAL A 185 7.17 -15.65 -11.56
CA VAL A 185 6.37 -16.73 -12.15
C VAL A 185 5.45 -16.14 -13.22
N THR A 186 5.10 -16.89 -14.26
CA THR A 186 4.30 -16.33 -15.37
C THR A 186 2.80 -16.53 -15.24
N SER A 187 2.37 -17.34 -14.27
CA SER A 187 0.97 -17.63 -14.01
C SER A 187 0.72 -17.95 -12.53
N LEU A 188 -0.54 -17.90 -12.11
CA LEU A 188 -0.93 -18.25 -10.74
C LEU A 188 -0.72 -19.75 -10.44
N ASP A 189 -0.83 -20.61 -11.46
CA ASP A 189 -0.67 -22.08 -11.31
C ASP A 189 0.78 -22.52 -11.02
N GLU A 190 1.75 -21.61 -11.15
CA GLU A 190 3.16 -21.83 -10.81
C GLU A 190 3.49 -21.50 -9.33
N MET A 191 2.51 -21.00 -8.56
CA MET A 191 2.64 -20.63 -7.14
C MET A 191 2.15 -21.73 -6.20
#